data_AF-A0A5C7VC42-F1
#
_entry.id   AF-A0A5C7VC42-F1
#
_cell.length_a   1.000
_cell.length_b   1.000
_cell.length_c   1.000
_cell.angle_alpha   90.00
_cell.angle_beta   90.00
_cell.angle_gamma   90.00
#
_symmetry.space_group_name_H-M   'P 1'
#
loop_
_entity.id
_entity.type
_entity.pdbx_description
1 polymer ?
#
loop_
_entity_poly.entity_id
_entity_poly.type
_entity_poly.pdbx_seq_one_letter_code
_entity_poly.pdbx_strand_id
1 'polypeptide(L)'
;MNFENALYLIESDPALQLVQAHITAVRRQHAHNAALAQELGVKEAVTSKLEGHITGVRFTGRVPEGWTAPDRKHRCSRPKKGTEWAARFAAQPRVPNAAQAIAAAFSVPLQISYRKEDGEGFGLLGNPFFPCGFLYLSADGPYAMWVPDVAAAVADFEALGYQVDEQTESFSMDLPGCRRLLKEEWQLMVAQHDLDQAKAGGAR
;
A
#
# COMPACT_ATOMS: atom_id res chain seq x y z
N MET A 1 -2.00 4.14 -21.05
CA MET A 1 -1.35 5.29 -20.41
C MET A 1 -0.77 4.81 -19.09
N ASN A 2 0.49 5.12 -18.80
CA ASN A 2 1.04 5.00 -17.46
C ASN A 2 0.84 6.35 -16.80
N PHE A 3 -0.08 6.45 -15.84
CA PHE A 3 -0.27 7.69 -15.09
C PHE A 3 0.89 7.85 -14.11
N GLU A 4 1.51 9.03 -14.11
CA GLU A 4 2.51 9.36 -13.11
C GLU A 4 1.85 9.57 -11.75
N ASN A 5 2.63 9.30 -10.70
CA ASN A 5 2.19 9.57 -9.34
C ASN A 5 2.77 10.90 -8.88
N ALA A 6 1.93 11.66 -8.19
CA ALA A 6 2.29 12.81 -7.41
C ALA A 6 2.86 12.40 -6.05
N LEU A 7 3.93 13.06 -5.59
CA LEU A 7 4.48 12.87 -4.25
C LEU A 7 4.17 14.07 -3.35
N TYR A 8 3.87 13.77 -2.10
CA TYR A 8 3.57 14.75 -1.06
C TYR A 8 4.34 14.42 0.21
N LEU A 9 5.06 15.41 0.75
CA LEU A 9 5.59 15.35 2.09
C LEU A 9 4.45 15.58 3.09
N ILE A 10 4.38 14.76 4.14
CA ILE A 10 3.38 14.88 5.20
C ILE A 10 3.99 15.70 6.33
N GLU A 11 3.45 16.89 6.56
CA GLU A 11 4.01 17.88 7.50
C GLU A 11 3.12 18.06 8.74
N SER A 12 1.80 17.90 8.60
CA SER A 12 0.86 18.05 9.71
C SER A 12 -0.42 17.24 9.53
N ASP A 13 -1.35 17.42 10.47
CA ASP A 13 -2.68 16.83 10.41
C ASP A 13 -3.52 17.41 9.25
N PRO A 14 -4.46 16.62 8.71
CA PRO A 14 -4.84 15.25 9.12
C PRO A 14 -3.96 14.12 8.54
N ALA A 15 -3.08 14.40 7.58
CA ALA A 15 -2.25 13.39 6.93
C ALA A 15 -1.29 12.68 7.89
N LEU A 16 -0.72 13.42 8.85
CA LEU A 16 0.18 12.88 9.86
C LEU A 16 -0.49 11.81 10.74
N GLN A 17 -1.69 12.09 11.25
CA GLN A 17 -2.49 11.09 11.97
C GLN A 17 -2.74 9.83 11.14
N LEU A 18 -3.04 9.98 9.84
CA LEU A 18 -3.35 8.85 8.97
C LEU A 18 -2.14 7.92 8.76
N VAL A 19 -0.95 8.48 8.48
CA VAL A 19 0.27 7.69 8.31
C VAL A 19 0.71 7.04 9.63
N GLN A 20 0.58 7.73 10.76
CA GLN A 20 0.90 7.17 12.09
C GLN A 20 -0.03 6.00 12.47
N ALA A 21 -1.32 6.12 12.18
CA ALA A 21 -2.29 5.04 12.36
C ALA A 21 -1.94 3.82 11.49
N HIS A 22 -1.56 4.06 10.22
CA HIS A 22 -1.11 3.01 9.32
C HIS A 22 0.15 2.29 9.84
N ILE A 23 1.20 3.04 10.20
CA ILE A 23 2.45 2.48 10.75
C ILE A 23 2.16 1.65 12.02
N THR A 24 1.29 2.14 12.90
CA THR A 24 0.87 1.42 14.10
C THR A 24 0.18 0.11 13.76
N ALA A 25 -0.74 0.10 12.79
CA ALA A 25 -1.43 -1.10 12.35
C ALA A 25 -0.46 -2.12 11.71
N VAL A 26 0.46 -1.66 10.86
CA VAL A 26 1.50 -2.49 10.23
C VAL A 26 2.40 -3.14 11.29
N ARG A 27 2.87 -2.37 12.27
CA ARG A 27 3.70 -2.89 13.37
C ARG A 27 2.97 -3.95 14.19
N ARG A 28 1.71 -3.71 14.55
CA ARG A 28 0.87 -4.70 15.25
C ARG A 28 0.70 -5.97 14.42
N GLN A 29 0.46 -5.84 13.11
CA GLN A 29 0.35 -6.99 12.21
C GLN A 29 1.65 -7.79 12.13
N HIS A 30 2.80 -7.12 12.03
CA HIS A 30 4.09 -7.82 12.00
C HIS A 30 4.35 -8.59 13.30
N ALA A 31 4.07 -8.00 14.46
CA ALA A 31 4.18 -8.68 15.74
C ALA A 31 3.25 -9.90 15.81
N HIS A 32 2.00 -9.75 15.36
CA HIS A 32 1.04 -10.86 15.30
C HIS A 32 1.52 -11.98 14.37
N ASN A 33 1.97 -11.64 13.16
CA ASN A 33 2.47 -12.61 12.19
C ASN A 33 3.71 -13.34 12.71
N ALA A 34 4.61 -12.65 13.41
CA ALA A 34 5.80 -13.25 14.01
C ALA A 34 5.41 -14.28 15.09
N ALA A 35 4.48 -13.93 15.98
CA ALA A 35 3.97 -14.84 17.00
C ALA A 35 3.29 -16.06 16.38
N LEU A 36 2.45 -15.86 15.36
CA LEU A 36 1.76 -16.95 14.65
C LEU A 36 2.73 -17.88 13.90
N ALA A 37 3.77 -17.33 13.27
CA ALA A 37 4.81 -18.12 12.61
C ALA A 37 5.64 -18.93 13.63
N GLN A 38 5.97 -18.34 14.78
CA GLN A 38 6.65 -19.02 15.88
C GLN A 38 5.80 -20.19 16.41
N GLU A 39 4.51 -19.96 16.64
CA GLU A 39 3.58 -21.00 17.12
C GLU A 39 3.47 -22.17 16.14
N LEU A 40 3.43 -21.88 14.83
CA LEU A 40 3.40 -22.89 13.78
C LEU A 40 4.75 -23.61 13.58
N GLY A 41 5.82 -23.14 14.23
CA GLY A 41 7.18 -23.67 14.05
C GLY A 41 7.71 -23.47 12.63
N VAL A 42 7.26 -22.42 11.92
CA VAL A 42 7.68 -22.14 10.54
C VAL A 42 8.65 -20.96 10.50
N LYS A 43 9.65 -21.04 9.62
CA LYS A 43 10.62 -19.95 9.40
C LYS A 43 10.16 -18.93 8.36
N GLU A 44 9.30 -19.37 7.44
CA GLU A 44 8.84 -18.54 6.32
C GLU A 44 7.32 -18.58 6.21
N ALA A 45 6.71 -17.40 6.18
CA ALA A 45 5.29 -17.20 5.94
C ALA A 45 5.10 -16.29 4.71
N VAL A 46 4.02 -16.53 3.97
CA VAL A 46 3.59 -15.68 2.85
C VAL A 46 2.47 -14.78 3.35
N THR A 47 2.63 -13.48 3.21
CA THR A 47 1.64 -12.48 3.65
C THR A 47 0.89 -11.86 2.48
N SER A 48 -0.33 -11.40 2.73
CA SER A 48 -1.09 -10.58 1.80
C SER A 48 -0.36 -9.25 1.59
N LYS A 49 -0.11 -8.85 0.34
CA LYS A 49 0.48 -7.55 0.03
C LYS A 49 -0.47 -6.37 0.31
N LEU A 50 -1.79 -6.62 0.35
CA LEU A 50 -2.80 -5.59 0.56
C LEU A 50 -3.14 -5.41 2.05
N GLU A 51 -3.21 -6.50 2.79
CA GLU A 51 -3.76 -6.52 4.16
C GLU A 51 -2.76 -7.01 5.21
N GLY A 52 -1.56 -7.43 4.81
CA GLY A 52 -0.46 -7.82 5.70
C GLY A 52 -0.60 -9.15 6.45
N HIS A 53 -1.78 -9.77 6.49
CA HIS A 53 -2.01 -11.04 7.20
C HIS A 53 -1.36 -12.25 6.52
N ILE A 54 -1.10 -13.34 7.25
CA ILE A 54 -0.53 -14.58 6.70
C ILE A 54 -1.57 -15.31 5.84
N THR A 55 -1.22 -15.59 4.59
CA THR A 55 -2.06 -16.32 3.61
C THR A 55 -1.61 -17.76 3.39
N GLY A 56 -0.41 -18.10 3.84
CA GLY A 56 0.16 -19.45 3.76
C GLY A 56 1.53 -19.51 4.43
N VAL A 57 2.03 -20.72 4.65
CA VAL A 57 3.31 -20.95 5.34
C VAL A 57 4.14 -21.99 4.63
N ARG A 58 5.45 -21.99 4.87
CA ARG A 58 6.39 -22.99 4.33
C ARG A 58 6.93 -23.84 5.47
N PHE A 59 6.57 -25.11 5.47
CA PHE A 59 7.12 -26.10 6.39
C PHE A 59 8.47 -26.59 5.88
N THR A 60 9.47 -26.70 6.76
CA THR A 60 10.82 -27.20 6.42
C THR A 60 10.89 -28.74 6.37
N GLY A 61 9.75 -29.43 6.35
CA GLY A 61 9.66 -30.89 6.41
C GLY A 61 8.27 -31.40 6.02
N ARG A 62 7.83 -32.49 6.64
CA ARG A 62 6.49 -33.06 6.40
C ARG A 62 5.42 -32.02 6.74
N VAL A 63 4.55 -31.74 5.77
CA VAL A 63 3.38 -30.89 5.98
C VAL A 63 2.43 -31.58 6.98
N PRO A 64 2.03 -30.91 8.07
CA PRO A 64 1.13 -31.50 9.06
C PRO A 64 -0.24 -31.87 8.46
N GLU A 65 -0.94 -32.81 9.11
CA GLU A 65 -2.33 -33.10 8.77
C GLU A 65 -3.21 -31.84 8.96
N GLY A 66 -4.24 -31.70 8.13
CA GLY A 66 -5.07 -30.49 8.12
C GLY A 66 -4.55 -29.35 7.24
N TRP A 67 -3.41 -29.51 6.57
CA TRP A 67 -2.87 -28.52 5.62
C TRP A 67 -2.88 -29.03 4.17
N THR A 68 -2.95 -28.12 3.20
CA THR A 68 -2.83 -28.45 1.78
C THR A 68 -1.39 -28.81 1.43
N ALA A 69 -1.21 -29.60 0.36
CA ALA A 69 0.10 -29.74 -0.26
C ALA A 69 0.65 -28.36 -0.68
N PRO A 70 1.98 -28.17 -0.66
CA PRO A 70 2.57 -26.90 -1.04
C PRO A 70 2.29 -26.60 -2.51
N ASP A 71 1.92 -25.36 -2.82
CA ASP A 71 1.68 -24.97 -4.20
C ASP A 71 2.98 -24.92 -5.03
N ARG A 72 2.85 -24.97 -6.36
CA ARG A 72 4.03 -24.99 -7.26
C ARG A 72 4.78 -23.67 -7.29
N LYS A 73 4.07 -22.54 -7.15
CA LYS A 73 4.61 -21.19 -7.41
C LYS A 73 5.34 -20.61 -6.20
N HIS A 74 4.76 -20.77 -5.02
CA HIS A 74 5.24 -20.18 -3.78
C HIS A 74 5.68 -21.23 -2.77
N ARG A 75 5.51 -22.53 -3.06
CA ARG A 75 5.84 -23.65 -2.18
C ARG A 75 5.19 -23.52 -0.80
N CYS A 76 4.04 -22.84 -0.74
CA CYS A 76 3.33 -22.59 0.50
C CYS A 76 2.14 -23.54 0.67
N SER A 77 1.92 -23.97 1.90
CA SER A 77 0.76 -24.72 2.35
C SER A 77 -0.25 -23.77 3.02
N ARG A 78 -1.54 -24.08 2.89
CA ARG A 78 -2.64 -23.37 3.53
C ARG A 78 -3.43 -24.34 4.41
N PRO A 79 -4.07 -23.87 5.49
CA PRO A 79 -4.93 -24.76 6.26
C PRO A 79 -6.13 -25.21 5.40
N LYS A 80 -6.50 -26.48 5.48
CA LYS A 80 -7.69 -27.00 4.80
C LYS A 80 -8.95 -26.39 5.43
N LYS A 81 -9.97 -26.15 4.60
CA LYS A 81 -11.27 -25.65 5.07
C LYS A 81 -11.84 -26.54 6.18
N GLY A 82 -12.42 -25.93 7.21
CA GLY A 82 -13.03 -26.64 8.34
C GLY A 82 -12.07 -27.06 9.45
N THR A 83 -10.77 -26.76 9.33
CA THR A 83 -9.79 -26.96 10.40
C THR A 83 -9.75 -25.77 11.35
N GLU A 84 -9.27 -25.98 12.58
CA GLU A 84 -9.02 -24.91 13.55
C GLU A 84 -8.09 -23.83 12.97
N TRP A 85 -7.02 -24.25 12.29
CA TRP A 85 -6.10 -23.32 11.63
C TRP A 85 -6.76 -22.49 10.54
N ALA A 86 -7.73 -23.03 9.80
CA ALA A 86 -8.46 -22.24 8.81
C ALA A 86 -9.29 -21.14 9.48
N ALA A 87 -9.94 -21.44 10.62
CA ALA A 87 -10.67 -20.43 11.40
C ALA A 87 -9.72 -19.36 11.94
N ARG A 88 -8.57 -19.76 12.49
CA ARG A 88 -7.55 -18.84 13.00
C ARG A 88 -6.94 -17.95 11.92
N PHE A 89 -6.63 -18.51 10.75
CA PHE A 89 -6.14 -17.73 9.61
C PHE A 89 -7.16 -16.71 9.13
N ALA A 90 -8.45 -17.07 9.12
CA ALA A 90 -9.53 -16.17 8.74
C ALA A 90 -9.74 -15.03 9.76
N ALA A 91 -9.48 -15.30 11.04
CA ALA A 91 -9.65 -14.36 12.15
C ALA A 91 -8.43 -13.44 12.40
N GLN A 92 -7.36 -13.56 11.60
CA GLN A 92 -6.20 -12.68 11.74
C GLN A 92 -6.60 -11.20 11.61
N PRO A 93 -5.98 -10.30 12.37
CA PRO A 93 -6.10 -8.87 12.11
C PRO A 93 -5.64 -8.57 10.68
N ARG A 94 -6.17 -7.48 10.13
CA ARG A 94 -5.85 -6.99 8.80
C ARG A 94 -5.45 -5.53 8.89
N VAL A 95 -4.40 -5.15 8.17
CA VAL A 95 -4.03 -3.75 8.03
C VAL A 95 -5.05 -3.08 7.10
N PRO A 96 -5.66 -1.95 7.49
CA PRO A 96 -6.51 -1.19 6.60
C PRO A 96 -5.77 -0.83 5.31
N ASN A 97 -6.44 -0.96 4.17
CA ASN A 97 -5.84 -0.63 2.89
C ASN A 97 -5.50 0.87 2.86
N ALA A 98 -4.20 1.19 2.76
CA ALA A 98 -3.72 2.57 2.77
C ALA A 98 -4.34 3.40 1.65
N ALA A 99 -4.52 2.82 0.46
CA ALA A 99 -5.08 3.53 -0.68
C ALA A 99 -6.54 3.93 -0.43
N GLN A 100 -7.34 3.02 0.14
CA GLN A 100 -8.72 3.33 0.52
C GLN A 100 -8.78 4.38 1.63
N ALA A 101 -7.88 4.31 2.61
CA ALA A 101 -7.82 5.27 3.70
C ALA A 101 -7.45 6.69 3.20
N ILE A 102 -6.46 6.79 2.31
CA ILE A 102 -6.06 8.07 1.67
C ILE A 102 -7.19 8.60 0.81
N ALA A 103 -7.78 7.77 -0.06
CA ALA A 103 -8.87 8.18 -0.93
C ALA A 103 -10.10 8.67 -0.14
N ALA A 104 -10.45 8.00 0.95
CA ALA A 104 -11.54 8.44 1.81
C ALA A 104 -11.22 9.74 2.56
N ALA A 105 -9.99 9.91 3.06
CA ALA A 105 -9.59 11.08 3.84
C ALA A 105 -9.47 12.36 3.00
N PHE A 106 -9.02 12.23 1.75
CA PHE A 106 -8.69 13.36 0.88
C PHE A 106 -9.52 13.43 -0.39
N SER A 107 -10.54 12.57 -0.52
CA SER A 107 -11.39 12.46 -1.71
C SER A 107 -10.61 12.22 -3.00
N VAL A 108 -9.42 11.59 -2.93
CA VAL A 108 -8.57 11.31 -4.10
C VAL A 108 -9.28 10.32 -5.04
N PRO A 109 -9.58 10.71 -6.30
CA PRO A 109 -10.10 9.80 -7.30
C PRO A 109 -9.10 8.68 -7.58
N LEU A 110 -9.57 7.43 -7.50
CA LEU A 110 -8.77 6.25 -7.87
C LEU A 110 -9.18 5.71 -9.25
N GLN A 111 -10.20 6.30 -9.85
CA GLN A 111 -10.75 5.97 -11.16
C GLN A 111 -11.09 7.26 -11.89
N ILE A 112 -11.14 7.19 -13.22
CA ILE A 112 -11.53 8.29 -14.09
C ILE A 112 -12.60 7.76 -15.03
N SER A 113 -13.81 8.33 -15.00
CA SER A 113 -14.84 8.04 -15.99
C SER A 113 -14.74 9.05 -17.12
N TYR A 114 -14.96 8.59 -18.35
CA TYR A 114 -14.81 9.43 -19.54
C TYR A 114 -15.83 9.06 -20.62
N ARG A 115 -16.16 10.03 -21.47
CA ARG A 115 -17.11 9.89 -22.58
C ARG A 115 -16.57 10.49 -23.87
N LYS A 116 -17.05 9.95 -25.00
CA LYS A 116 -16.85 10.46 -26.36
C LYS A 116 -18.13 10.24 -27.15
N GLU A 117 -18.23 10.80 -28.36
CA GLU A 117 -19.41 10.69 -29.22
C GLU A 117 -19.86 9.24 -29.48
N ASP A 118 -18.92 8.28 -29.48
CA ASP A 118 -19.13 6.87 -29.78
C ASP A 118 -19.21 5.95 -28.54
N GLY A 119 -19.09 6.48 -27.32
CA GLY A 119 -19.24 5.67 -26.11
C GLY A 119 -18.71 6.27 -24.82
N GLU A 120 -18.81 5.50 -23.75
CA GLU A 120 -18.32 5.83 -22.41
C GLU A 120 -17.45 4.70 -21.84
N GLY A 121 -16.58 5.04 -20.90
CA GLY A 121 -15.69 4.08 -20.25
C GLY A 121 -15.16 4.60 -18.92
N PHE A 122 -14.37 3.77 -18.25
CA PHE A 122 -13.63 4.16 -17.06
C PHE A 122 -12.22 3.56 -17.07
N GLY A 123 -11.30 4.25 -16.42
CA GLY A 123 -9.92 3.82 -16.21
C GLY A 123 -9.55 3.85 -14.73
N LEU A 124 -8.53 3.09 -14.34
CA LEU A 124 -7.92 3.21 -13.02
C LEU A 124 -6.82 4.28 -13.07
N LEU A 125 -6.78 5.15 -12.06
CA LEU A 125 -5.73 6.15 -11.91
C LEU A 125 -4.56 5.57 -11.11
N GLY A 126 -3.33 5.78 -11.58
CA GLY A 126 -2.11 5.24 -10.96
C GLY A 126 -1.95 3.73 -11.15
N ASN A 127 -1.33 3.06 -10.17
CA ASN A 127 -1.12 1.61 -10.22
C ASN A 127 -2.43 0.85 -9.85
N PRO A 128 -2.92 -0.09 -10.70
CA PRO A 128 -4.17 -0.83 -10.44
C PRO A 128 -4.27 -1.55 -9.09
N PHE A 129 -3.14 -1.92 -8.49
CA PHE A 129 -3.10 -2.63 -7.22
C PHE A 129 -2.76 -1.72 -6.03
N PHE A 130 -2.09 -0.59 -6.28
CA PHE A 130 -1.60 0.34 -5.26
C PHE A 130 -1.64 1.79 -5.76
N PRO A 131 -2.84 2.34 -6.03
CA PRO A 131 -2.97 3.63 -6.72
C PRO A 131 -2.44 4.80 -5.87
N CYS A 132 -2.51 4.67 -4.55
CA CYS A 132 -1.88 5.58 -3.59
C CYS A 132 -1.35 4.80 -2.36
N GLY A 133 -0.53 5.45 -1.53
CA GLY A 133 0.00 4.86 -0.31
C GLY A 133 1.01 5.74 0.42
N PHE A 134 1.58 5.23 1.52
CA PHE A 134 2.54 5.94 2.37
C PHE A 134 3.97 5.51 2.14
N LEU A 135 4.89 6.48 2.16
CA LEU A 135 6.33 6.30 2.19
C LEU A 135 6.84 6.82 3.53
N TYR A 136 7.75 6.09 4.17
CA TYR A 136 8.35 6.55 5.41
C TYR A 136 9.71 5.88 5.60
N LEU A 137 10.69 6.66 6.06
CA LEU A 137 12.07 6.16 6.27
C LEU A 137 12.23 5.51 7.64
N SER A 138 11.48 6.00 8.63
CA SER A 138 11.40 5.42 9.96
C SER A 138 9.98 5.54 10.50
N ALA A 139 9.72 4.97 11.67
CA ALA A 139 8.42 5.16 12.30
C ALA A 139 8.19 6.56 12.88
N ASP A 140 9.26 7.33 13.03
CA ASP A 140 9.24 8.72 13.50
C ASP A 140 9.38 9.72 12.33
N GLY A 141 9.41 9.21 11.09
CA GLY A 141 9.50 9.99 9.86
C GLY A 141 10.92 10.08 9.28
N PRO A 142 11.12 10.94 8.27
CA PRO A 142 10.09 11.73 7.58
C PRO A 142 9.05 10.84 6.89
N TYR A 143 7.84 11.38 6.73
CA TYR A 143 6.71 10.71 6.09
C TYR A 143 6.33 11.41 4.79
N ALA A 144 5.96 10.62 3.80
CA ALA A 144 5.42 11.09 2.53
C ALA A 144 4.27 10.17 2.10
N MET A 145 3.54 10.57 1.08
CA MET A 145 2.58 9.73 0.38
C MET A 145 2.65 9.96 -1.12
N TRP A 146 2.21 8.95 -1.87
CA TRP A 146 1.96 9.11 -3.30
C TRP A 146 0.47 9.01 -3.58
N VAL A 147 0.01 9.81 -4.52
CA VAL A 147 -1.35 9.76 -5.10
C VAL A 147 -1.25 9.80 -6.62
N PRO A 148 -2.25 9.33 -7.38
CA PRO A 148 -2.26 9.54 -8.83
C PRO A 148 -2.22 11.03 -9.15
N ASP A 149 -1.48 11.42 -10.20
CA ASP A 149 -1.55 12.80 -10.70
C ASP A 149 -2.83 12.99 -11.53
N VAL A 150 -3.92 13.34 -10.83
CA VAL A 150 -5.26 13.43 -11.41
C VAL A 150 -5.32 14.52 -12.48
N ALA A 151 -4.71 15.68 -12.23
CA ALA A 151 -4.69 16.79 -13.17
C ALA A 151 -3.99 16.41 -14.48
N ALA A 152 -2.84 15.72 -14.39
CA ALA A 152 -2.14 15.21 -15.57
C ALA A 152 -3.00 14.16 -16.32
N ALA A 153 -3.66 13.27 -15.59
CA ALA A 153 -4.53 12.27 -16.20
C ALA A 153 -5.72 12.90 -16.93
N VAL A 154 -6.39 13.89 -16.34
CA VAL A 154 -7.50 14.64 -16.98
C VAL A 154 -7.00 15.27 -18.28
N ALA A 155 -5.87 15.99 -18.23
CA ALA A 155 -5.29 16.63 -19.41
C ALA A 155 -4.95 15.63 -20.53
N ASP A 156 -4.43 14.45 -20.19
CA ASP A 156 -4.16 13.38 -21.17
C ASP A 156 -5.45 12.88 -21.85
N PHE A 157 -6.54 12.71 -21.11
CA PHE A 157 -7.83 12.29 -21.66
C PHE A 157 -8.46 13.37 -22.54
N GLU A 158 -8.42 14.63 -22.11
CA GLU A 158 -8.92 15.76 -22.89
C GLU A 158 -8.13 15.96 -24.19
N ALA A 159 -6.81 15.78 -24.16
CA ALA A 159 -5.96 15.83 -25.35
C ALA A 159 -6.30 14.74 -26.39
N LEU A 160 -6.92 13.64 -25.95
CA LEU A 160 -7.43 12.56 -26.82
C LEU A 160 -8.89 12.79 -27.27
N GLY A 161 -9.49 13.92 -26.88
CA GLY A 161 -10.86 14.31 -27.21
C GLY A 161 -11.92 13.58 -26.38
N TYR A 162 -11.57 13.09 -25.18
CA TYR A 162 -12.54 12.59 -24.22
C TYR A 162 -13.05 13.72 -23.31
N GLN A 163 -14.31 13.62 -22.89
CA GLN A 163 -14.88 14.41 -21.81
C GLN A 163 -14.76 13.61 -20.52
N VAL A 164 -14.12 14.17 -19.50
CA VAL A 164 -13.95 13.52 -18.19
C VAL A 164 -15.15 13.85 -17.29
N ASP A 165 -15.46 12.99 -16.32
CA ASP A 165 -16.49 13.28 -15.33
C ASP A 165 -16.13 14.50 -14.45
N GLU A 166 -17.15 15.26 -14.05
CA GLU A 166 -16.99 16.49 -13.27
C GLU A 166 -16.30 16.24 -11.93
N GLN A 167 -16.53 15.08 -11.31
CA GLN A 167 -15.91 14.74 -10.02
C GLN A 167 -14.38 14.63 -10.11
N THR A 168 -13.86 14.00 -11.18
CA THR A 168 -12.41 13.86 -11.39
C THR A 168 -11.81 15.16 -11.92
N GLU A 169 -12.54 15.85 -12.81
CA GLU A 169 -12.11 17.14 -13.39
C GLU A 169 -11.98 18.24 -12.33
N SER A 170 -12.91 18.29 -11.37
CA SER A 170 -12.93 19.29 -10.30
C SER A 170 -12.03 18.97 -9.10
N PHE A 171 -11.33 17.84 -9.12
CA PHE A 171 -10.49 17.42 -8.00
C PHE A 171 -9.28 18.34 -7.80
N SER A 172 -9.10 18.83 -6.58
CA SER A 172 -7.92 19.65 -6.22
C SER A 172 -6.79 18.78 -5.68
N MET A 173 -5.59 19.02 -6.21
CA MET A 173 -4.34 18.42 -5.73
C MET A 173 -3.77 19.10 -4.46
N ASP A 174 -4.57 19.95 -3.79
CA ASP A 174 -4.26 20.54 -2.48
C ASP A 174 -4.71 19.59 -1.36
N LEU A 175 -3.75 18.93 -0.72
CA LEU A 175 -4.00 17.88 0.27
C LEU A 175 -3.67 18.43 1.67
N PRO A 176 -4.66 18.62 2.56
CA PRO A 176 -4.44 19.22 3.87
C PRO A 176 -3.33 18.54 4.68
N GLY A 177 -2.44 19.36 5.24
CA GLY A 177 -1.29 18.92 6.03
C GLY A 177 -0.14 18.32 5.21
N CYS A 178 -0.18 18.50 3.89
CA CYS A 178 0.83 18.01 2.98
C CYS A 178 1.40 19.12 2.11
N ARG A 179 2.65 18.94 1.68
CA ARG A 179 3.31 19.79 0.68
C ARG A 179 3.73 18.95 -0.51
N ARG A 180 3.47 19.43 -1.73
CA ARG A 180 3.92 18.76 -2.95
C ARG A 180 5.45 18.64 -2.94
N LEU A 181 5.93 17.47 -3.33
CA LEU A 181 7.33 17.10 -3.32
C LEU A 181 7.75 16.63 -4.73
N LEU A 182 8.92 17.07 -5.18
CA LEU A 182 9.57 16.50 -6.35
C LEU A 182 10.12 15.11 -6.03
N LYS A 183 10.20 14.25 -7.04
CA LYS A 183 10.76 12.90 -6.88
C LYS A 183 12.21 12.96 -6.41
N GLU A 184 12.97 13.91 -6.92
CA GLU A 184 14.38 14.15 -6.60
C GLU A 184 14.55 14.59 -5.14
N GLU A 185 13.63 15.40 -4.61
CA GLU A 185 13.65 15.80 -3.20
C GLU A 185 13.47 14.59 -2.28
N TRP A 186 12.52 13.70 -2.59
CA TRP A 186 12.33 12.45 -1.84
C TRP A 186 13.58 11.55 -1.89
N GLN A 187 14.16 11.39 -3.08
CA GLN A 187 15.38 10.59 -3.25
C GLN A 187 16.56 11.15 -2.45
N LEU A 188 16.70 12.47 -2.40
CA LEU A 188 17.72 13.12 -1.58
C LEU A 188 17.50 12.85 -0.09
N MET A 189 16.26 12.89 0.40
CA MET A 189 15.92 12.56 1.79
C MET A 189 16.24 11.10 2.12
N VAL A 190 15.92 10.16 1.23
CA VAL A 190 16.27 8.73 1.38
C VAL A 190 17.79 8.57 1.47
N ALA A 191 18.54 9.16 0.54
CA ALA A 191 20.00 9.06 0.52
C ALA A 191 20.65 9.66 1.77
N GLN A 192 20.13 10.79 2.28
CA GLN A 192 20.61 11.40 3.51
C GLN A 192 20.33 10.51 4.72
N HIS A 193 19.13 9.93 4.81
CA HIS A 193 18.78 9.00 5.88
C HIS A 193 19.66 7.76 5.88
N ASP A 194 19.88 7.14 4.72
CA ASP A 194 20.75 5.96 4.59
C ASP A 194 22.19 6.27 5.00
N LEU A 195 22.71 7.44 4.62
CA LEU A 195 24.04 7.90 5.03
C LEU A 195 24.13 8.08 6.55
N ASP A 196 23.11 8.65 7.17
CA ASP A 196 23.08 8.87 8.62
C ASP A 196 22.96 7.54 9.39
N GLN A 197 22.16 6.58 8.89
CA GLN A 197 22.11 5.21 9.43
C GLN A 197 23.47 4.50 9.31
N ALA A 198 24.16 4.64 8.18
CA ALA A 198 25.48 4.05 7.97
C ALA A 198 26.53 4.63 8.94
N LYS A 199 26.52 5.94 9.16
CA LYS A 199 27.41 6.61 10.14
C LYS A 199 27.12 6.18 11.57
N ALA A 200 25.84 6.06 11.95
CA ALA A 200 25.45 5.61 13.28
C ALA A 200 25.74 4.12 13.52
N GLY A 201 25.57 3.28 12.48
CA GLY A 201 25.82 1.84 12.52
C GLY A 201 27.30 1.44 12.42
N GLY A 202 28.14 2.27 11.80
CA GLY A 202 29.59 2.09 11.69
C GLY A 202 30.40 2.50 12.93
N ALA A 203 29.74 2.99 13.98
CA ALA A 203 30.33 3.33 15.28
C ALA A 203 30.28 2.16 16.29
N ARG A 204 30.19 0.91 15.82
CA ARG A 204 30.21 -0.30 16.65
C ARG A 204 31.45 -1.13 16.39
#